data_AF-A0A662T5B5-F1
#
_entry.id   AF-A0A662T5B5-F1
#
_cell.length_a   1.000
_cell.length_b   1.000
_cell.length_c   1.000
_cell.angle_alpha   90.00
_cell.angle_beta   90.00
_cell.angle_gamma   90.00
#
_symmetry.space_group_name_H-M   'P 1'
#
loop_
_entity.id
_entity.type
_entity.pdbx_description
1 polymer ?
#
loop_
_entity_poly.entity_id
_entity_poly.type
_entity_poly.pdbx_seq_one_letter_code
_entity_poly.pdbx_strand_id
1 'polypeptide(L)' 'MIDVAIIGGGFSGLLAGSLLSRKYRVVVFEKNSFVGGRAATRT' A
#
# COMPACT_ATOMS: atom_id res chain seq x y z
N MET A 1 15.93 4.16 7.66
CA MET A 1 15.94 2.94 6.84
C MET A 1 14.51 2.52 6.52
N ILE A 2 14.31 1.80 5.42
CA ILE A 2 13.04 1.23 4.96
C ILE A 2 13.42 -0.15 4.45
N ASP A 3 12.68 -1.19 4.86
CA ASP A 3 13.06 -2.59 4.61
C ASP A 3 12.31 -3.16 3.40
N VAL A 4 11.11 -2.62 3.11
CA VAL A 4 10.28 -3.02 1.97
C VAL A 4 9.62 -1.79 1.36
N ALA A 5 9.70 -1.65 0.03
CA ALA A 5 8.91 -0.69 -0.73
C ALA A 5 7.89 -1.42 -1.60
N ILE A 6 6.62 -1.02 -1.51
CA ILE A 6 5.51 -1.56 -2.30
C ILE A 6 5.07 -0.50 -3.30
N ILE A 7 5.00 -0.86 -4.59
CA ILE A 7 4.51 0.03 -5.66
C ILE A 7 3.07 -0.38 -6.00
N GLY A 8 2.14 0.55 -5.83
CA GLY A 8 0.70 0.34 -5.97
C GLY A 8 -0.01 0.23 -4.61
N GLY A 9 -0.79 1.26 -4.26
CA GLY A 9 -1.68 1.32 -3.09
C GLY A 9 -3.07 0.75 -3.36
N GLY A 10 -3.22 -0.16 -4.32
CA GLY A 10 -4.44 -0.94 -4.53
C GLY A 10 -4.65 -2.01 -3.44
N PHE A 11 -5.82 -2.64 -3.41
CA PHE A 11 -6.21 -3.65 -2.41
C PHE A 11 -5.08 -4.63 -2.03
N SER A 12 -4.48 -5.32 -3.01
CA SER A 12 -3.42 -6.31 -2.75
C SER A 12 -2.14 -5.70 -2.20
N GLY A 13 -1.78 -4.48 -2.59
CA GLY A 13 -0.60 -3.76 -2.09
C GLY A 13 -0.77 -3.27 -0.66
N LEU A 14 -1.98 -2.78 -0.31
CA LEU A 14 -2.35 -2.44 1.06
C LEU A 14 -2.40 -3.69 1.96
N LEU A 15 -2.94 -4.80 1.46
CA LEU A 15 -2.99 -6.08 2.18
C LEU A 15 -1.57 -6.61 2.47
N ALA A 16 -0.71 -6.63 1.45
CA ALA A 16 0.70 -7.01 1.60
C ALA A 16 1.43 -6.08 2.58
N GLY A 17 1.21 -4.76 2.50
CA GLY A 17 1.77 -3.79 3.43
C GLY A 17 1.32 -4.00 4.87
N SER A 18 0.04 -4.30 5.09
CA SER A 18 -0.57 -4.58 6.41
C SER A 18 -0.08 -5.89 7.05
N LEU A 19 0.33 -6.86 6.23
CA LEU A 19 0.95 -8.11 6.71
C LEU A 19 2.44 -7.91 7.00
N LEU A 20 3.18 -7.23 6.12
CA LEU A 20 4.62 -7.02 6.24
C LEU A 20 5.01 -5.99 7.30
N SER A 21 4.16 -4.98 7.55
CA SER A 21 4.39 -3.94 8.58
C SER A 21 4.45 -4.49 10.01
N ARG A 22 3.98 -5.71 10.24
CA ARG A 22 4.08 -6.44 11.52
C ARG A 22 5.52 -6.83 11.90
N LYS A 23 6.46 -6.79 10.94
CA LYS A 23 7.86 -7.19 11.14
C LYS A 23 8.87 -6.23 10.49
N TYR A 24 8.49 -5.54 9.42
CA TYR A 24 9.37 -4.74 8.58
C TYR A 24 8.88 -3.29 8.48
N ARG A 25 9.79 -2.33 8.33
CA ARG A 25 9.45 -0.93 8.03
C ARG A 25 9.10 -0.79 6.55
N VAL A 26 7.82 -1.00 6.25
CA VAL A 26 7.24 -0.90 4.90
C VAL A 26 6.94 0.56 4.53
N VAL A 27 7.13 0.90 3.25
CA VAL A 27 6.51 2.07 2.60
C VAL A 27 5.64 1.62 1.42
N VAL A 28 4.54 2.31 1.17
CA VAL A 28 3.67 2.08 0.01
C VAL A 28 3.65 3.35 -0.84
N PHE A 29 3.97 3.24 -2.12
CA PHE A 29 3.88 4.32 -3.10
C PHE A 29 2.69 4.08 -4.02
N GLU A 30 1.77 5.05 -4.09
CA GLU A 30 0.63 5.06 -5.02
C GLU A 30 0.80 6.24 -5.98
N LYS A 31 0.49 6.04 -7.27
CA LYS A 31 0.55 7.11 -8.29
C LYS A 31 -0.56 8.15 -8.07
N ASN A 32 -1.71 7.70 -7.59
CA ASN A 32 -2.89 8.52 -7.39
C ASN A 32 -2.91 9.19 -6.01
N SER A 33 -3.65 10.29 -5.88
CA SER A 33 -3.90 11.00 -4.61
C SER A 33 -4.82 10.25 -3.62
N PHE A 34 -5.17 9.00 -3.89
CA PHE A 34 -6.07 8.19 -3.06
C PHE A 34 -5.74 6.69 -3.19
N VAL A 35 -5.81 5.97 -2.06
CA VAL A 35 -5.52 4.53 -1.96
C VAL A 35 -6.76 3.65 -2.26
N GLY A 36 -6.57 2.35 -2.44
CA GLY A 36 -7.60 1.35 -2.73
C GLY A 36 -7.67 0.91 -4.20
N GLY A 37 -7.17 1.74 -5.13
CA GLY A 37 -7.16 1.44 -6.56
C GLY A 37 -8.58 1.22 -7.10
N ARG A 38 -8.82 0.08 -7.77
CA ARG A 38 -10.17 -0.27 -8.29
C ARG A 38 -11.23 -0.50 -7.21
N ALA A 39 -10.84 -0.67 -5.94
CA ALA A 39 -11.75 -0.85 -4.81
C ALA A 39 -12.02 0.45 -4.02
N ALA A 40 -11.52 1.60 -4.51
CA ALA A 40 -11.72 2.87 -3.85
C ALA A 40 -13.08 3.48 -4.20
N THR A 41 -14.02 3.44 -3.26
CA THR A 41 -15.22 4.28 -3.33
C THR A 41 -14.80 5.74 -3.28
N ARG A 42 -15.17 6.50 -4.32
CA ARG A 42 -15.15 7.96 -4.31
C ARG A 42 -16.49 8.44 -4.82
N THR A 43 -16.96 9.54 -4.25
CA THR A 43 -18.23 10.20 -4.53
C THR A 43 -17.96 11.70 -4.52
#